data_AF-A0A0F9FYD2-F1
#
_entry.id   AF-A0A0F9FYD2-F1
#
_cell.length_a   1.000
_cell.length_b   1.000
_cell.length_c   1.000
_cell.angle_alpha   90.00
_cell.angle_beta   90.00
_cell.angle_gamma   90.00
#
_symmetry.space_group_name_H-M   'P 1'
#
loop_
_entity.id
_entity.type
_entity.pdbx_description
1 polymer ?
#
loop_
_entity_poly.entity_id
_entity_poly.type
_entity_poly.pdbx_seq_one_letter_code
_entity_poly.pdbx_strand_id
1 'polypeptide(L)'
;VTWGDYLDTEDSWNEKNLKQFENDPLFGLRVGWYESPSHWKTFNQFFAKYLRSPYERPIAYPYDSAIVVSPADSEPQGTWPIDEKSNINIKSKLVTYYNVNELLAKDSKYKDAFANGVLTHTFLNVFDYHRYHFAVGGTVLEKKIIQQNVALEVTWNEKESKYDPIDSTGWQFTQTRGYVIVDTGKYGLVALIPMGMAQVSSVNFEPGVFVGSMHKKGDMLGNFLFGGSDFVMLFQEKAGFEIMVQKESDEDAYKHILMGVKYGVMNGQN
;
A
#
# COMPACT_ATOMS: atom_id res chain seq x y z
N VAL A 1 -0.52 8.71 27.25
CA VAL A 1 -0.29 9.13 25.85
C VAL A 1 0.05 7.87 25.10
N THR A 2 -0.71 7.50 24.06
CA THR A 2 -0.31 6.35 23.24
C THR A 2 0.98 6.68 22.49
N TRP A 3 1.71 5.68 21.99
CA TRP A 3 2.91 5.97 21.20
C TRP A 3 2.57 6.80 19.96
N GLY A 4 1.45 6.50 19.29
CA GLY A 4 0.96 7.28 18.15
C GLY A 4 0.73 8.75 18.50
N ASP A 5 0.03 9.05 19.60
CA ASP A 5 -0.23 10.44 20.02
C ASP A 5 1.07 11.19 20.35
N TYR A 6 2.08 10.50 20.88
CA TYR A 6 3.38 11.10 21.14
C TYR A 6 4.09 11.48 19.84
N LEU A 7 3.98 10.69 18.78
CA LEU A 7 4.61 10.97 17.48
C LEU A 7 4.00 12.17 16.74
N ASP A 8 2.87 12.69 17.22
CA ASP A 8 2.24 13.94 16.79
C ASP A 8 2.62 15.15 17.65
N THR A 9 3.49 15.00 18.65
CA THR A 9 4.02 16.13 19.43
C THR A 9 5.36 16.61 18.89
N GLU A 10 5.71 17.87 19.13
CA GLU A 10 7.03 18.41 18.74
C GLU A 10 8.18 17.72 19.50
N ASP A 11 7.93 17.16 20.69
CA ASP A 11 8.95 16.42 21.45
C ASP A 11 9.43 15.15 20.73
N SER A 12 8.61 14.60 19.82
CA SER A 12 8.96 13.42 19.03
C SER A 12 10.01 13.69 17.94
N TRP A 13 10.28 14.95 17.62
CA TRP A 13 11.16 15.32 16.52
C TRP A 13 12.17 16.37 16.92
N ASN A 14 13.44 16.10 16.65
CA ASN A 14 14.53 17.00 16.99
C ASN A 14 15.70 16.82 16.02
N GLU A 15 16.67 17.73 16.09
CA GLU A 15 17.84 17.75 15.20
C GLU A 15 18.67 16.46 15.28
N LYS A 16 18.72 15.80 16.45
CA LYS A 16 19.43 14.53 16.60
C LYS A 16 18.76 13.42 15.79
N ASN A 17 17.43 13.31 15.86
CA ASN A 17 16.66 12.36 15.07
C ASN A 17 16.83 12.63 13.57
N LEU A 18 16.70 13.89 13.14
CA LEU A 18 16.92 14.28 11.75
C LEU A 18 18.30 13.83 11.24
N LYS A 19 19.37 14.14 11.98
CA LYS A 19 20.74 13.74 11.63
C LYS A 19 20.91 12.22 11.56
N GLN A 20 20.23 11.46 12.42
CA GLN A 20 20.24 10.00 12.37
C GLN A 20 19.65 9.49 11.06
N PHE A 21 18.46 9.95 10.67
CA PHE A 21 17.82 9.53 9.42
C PHE A 21 18.53 10.06 8.18
N GLU A 22 19.16 11.24 8.23
CA GLU A 22 19.98 11.75 7.12
C GLU A 22 21.25 10.93 6.89
N ASN A 23 21.78 10.30 7.93
CA ASN A 23 22.97 9.45 7.84
C ASN A 23 22.65 8.02 7.39
N ASP A 24 21.38 7.61 7.45
CA ASP A 24 20.94 6.32 6.95
C ASP A 24 20.58 6.44 5.45
N PRO A 25 21.36 5.83 4.55
CA PRO A 25 21.12 5.94 3.11
C PRO A 25 19.78 5.33 2.67
N LEU A 26 19.20 4.41 3.45
CA LEU A 26 17.93 3.75 3.11
C LEU A 26 16.76 4.74 3.07
N PHE A 27 16.79 5.77 3.92
CA PHE A 27 15.74 6.81 3.95
C PHE A 27 15.84 7.80 2.79
N GLY A 28 16.93 7.76 2.00
CA GLY A 28 17.07 8.58 0.78
C GLY A 28 17.06 10.10 1.00
N LEU A 29 17.16 10.61 2.24
CA LEU A 29 17.01 12.05 2.53
C LEU A 29 18.06 12.91 1.83
N ARG A 30 19.26 12.36 1.60
CA ARG A 30 20.36 13.06 0.89
C ARG A 30 20.26 12.99 -0.63
N VAL A 31 19.36 12.19 -1.19
CA VAL A 31 19.14 12.10 -2.64
C VAL A 31 18.41 13.36 -3.16
N GLY A 32 17.72 14.06 -2.27
CA GLY A 32 17.00 15.29 -2.59
C GLY A 32 15.60 15.07 -3.15
N TRP A 33 14.98 13.92 -2.90
CA TRP A 33 13.61 13.62 -3.35
C TRP A 33 12.52 14.33 -2.54
N TYR A 34 12.80 14.66 -1.29
CA TYR A 34 11.78 15.10 -0.34
C TYR A 34 11.79 16.62 -0.15
N GLU A 35 10.68 17.13 0.36
CA GLU A 35 10.53 18.51 0.78
C GLU A 35 11.57 18.93 1.83
N SER A 36 11.61 20.23 2.14
CA SER A 36 12.53 20.75 3.15
C SER A 36 12.29 20.12 4.52
N PRO A 37 13.33 19.68 5.25
CA PRO A 37 13.21 19.20 6.62
C PRO A 37 12.57 20.20 7.59
N SER A 38 12.57 21.49 7.24
CA SER A 38 11.91 22.54 8.03
C SER A 38 10.39 22.35 8.16
N HIS A 39 9.77 21.55 7.28
CA HIS A 39 8.34 21.21 7.31
C HIS A 39 8.02 20.13 8.35
N TRP A 40 9.01 19.41 8.87
CA TRP A 40 8.80 18.34 9.83
C TRP A 40 9.00 18.87 11.26
N LYS A 41 7.90 19.06 11.98
CA LYS A 41 7.86 19.44 13.40
C LYS A 41 7.59 18.25 14.31
N THR A 42 7.03 17.17 13.76
CA THR A 42 6.73 15.94 14.49
C THR A 42 7.27 14.74 13.72
N PHE A 43 7.44 13.60 14.40
CA PHE A 43 7.90 12.39 13.74
C PHE A 43 6.92 11.93 12.66
N ASN A 44 5.61 12.03 12.91
CA ASN A 44 4.60 11.66 11.91
C ASN A 44 4.64 12.55 10.66
N GLN A 45 4.96 13.84 10.80
CA GLN A 45 5.18 14.73 9.65
C GLN A 45 6.41 14.32 8.84
N PHE A 46 7.49 13.90 9.49
CA PHE A 46 8.66 13.33 8.80
C PHE A 46 8.34 12.00 8.11
N PHE A 47 7.61 11.10 8.79
CA PHE A 47 7.30 9.78 8.28
C PHE A 47 6.43 9.87 7.02
N ALA A 48 5.40 10.72 7.06
CA ALA A 48 4.53 11.07 5.95
C ALA A 48 5.04 12.28 5.13
N LYS A 49 6.37 12.46 5.03
CA LYS A 49 7.03 13.52 4.24
C LYS A 49 6.50 13.59 2.81
N TYR A 50 6.38 14.79 2.26
CA TYR A 50 6.09 14.98 0.84
C TYR A 50 7.35 14.86 -0.02
N LEU A 51 7.17 14.45 -1.27
CA LEU A 51 8.18 14.65 -2.31
C LEU A 51 8.31 16.15 -2.59
N ARG A 52 9.53 16.62 -2.92
CA ARG A 52 9.73 18.03 -3.31
C ARG A 52 8.98 18.42 -4.56
N SER A 53 8.72 17.45 -5.44
CA SER A 53 8.00 17.65 -6.70
C SER A 53 7.48 16.32 -7.25
N PRO A 54 6.45 16.33 -8.13
CA PRO A 54 6.00 15.12 -8.81
C PRO A 54 7.07 14.52 -9.75
N TYR A 55 8.11 15.27 -10.13
CA TYR A 55 9.19 14.76 -10.98
C TYR A 55 10.08 13.71 -10.30
N GLU A 56 10.02 13.61 -8.97
CA GLU A 56 10.78 12.58 -8.24
C GLU A 56 10.15 11.19 -8.37
N ARG A 57 8.87 11.12 -8.72
CA ARG A 57 8.09 9.89 -8.95
C ARG A 57 7.23 10.06 -10.21
N PRO A 58 7.85 10.10 -11.40
CA PRO A 58 7.11 10.29 -12.65
C PRO A 58 6.18 9.09 -12.91
N ILE A 59 4.94 9.38 -13.30
CA ILE A 59 3.94 8.35 -13.55
C ILE A 59 4.19 7.70 -14.91
N ALA A 60 4.39 6.38 -14.90
CA ALA A 60 4.56 5.60 -16.12
C ALA A 60 3.24 5.54 -16.91
N TYR A 61 3.32 5.84 -18.22
CA TYR A 61 2.19 5.79 -19.15
C TYR A 61 0.93 6.52 -18.61
N PRO A 62 1.00 7.83 -18.30
CA PRO A 62 -0.03 8.52 -17.52
C PRO A 62 -1.39 8.59 -18.22
N TYR A 63 -1.42 8.48 -19.55
CA TYR A 63 -2.65 8.52 -20.36
C TYR A 63 -3.14 7.13 -20.81
N ASP A 64 -2.41 6.07 -20.50
CA ASP A 64 -2.83 4.71 -20.80
C ASP A 64 -3.60 4.13 -19.61
N SER A 65 -4.92 4.04 -19.74
CA SER A 65 -5.80 3.46 -18.72
C SER A 65 -5.57 1.97 -18.47
N ALA A 66 -4.90 1.24 -19.38
CA ALA A 66 -4.58 -0.17 -19.19
C ALA A 66 -3.47 -0.38 -18.16
N ILE A 67 -2.55 0.59 -18.06
CA ILE A 67 -1.34 0.43 -17.25
C ILE A 67 -1.65 0.74 -15.79
N VAL A 68 -1.32 -0.20 -14.92
CA VAL A 68 -1.34 -0.04 -13.46
C VAL A 68 0.05 0.41 -13.01
N VAL A 69 0.15 1.44 -12.17
CA VAL A 69 1.43 1.90 -11.60
C VAL A 69 1.55 1.52 -10.13
N SER A 70 2.77 1.48 -9.60
CA SER A 70 3.00 1.20 -8.20
C SER A 70 2.32 2.29 -7.35
N PRO A 71 1.49 1.92 -6.37
CA PRO A 71 0.78 2.89 -5.53
C PRO A 71 1.71 3.61 -4.55
N ALA A 72 2.86 3.03 -4.22
CA ALA A 72 3.84 3.58 -3.29
C ALA A 72 5.28 3.14 -3.67
N ASP A 73 6.26 3.66 -2.94
CA ASP A 73 7.59 3.05 -2.91
C ASP A 73 7.47 1.76 -2.08
N SER A 74 7.68 0.61 -2.71
CA SER A 74 7.29 -0.67 -2.12
C SER A 74 7.91 -1.87 -2.84
N GLU A 75 7.82 -3.03 -2.21
CA GLU A 75 8.25 -4.32 -2.75
C GLU A 75 7.02 -5.18 -3.09
N PRO A 76 6.78 -5.55 -4.36
CA PRO A 76 5.66 -6.42 -4.71
C PRO A 76 5.83 -7.81 -4.08
N GLN A 77 4.74 -8.41 -3.63
CA GLN A 77 4.76 -9.72 -2.96
C GLN A 77 4.15 -10.81 -3.84
N GLY A 78 3.50 -10.43 -4.94
CA GLY A 78 2.99 -11.34 -5.95
C GLY A 78 1.53 -11.11 -6.31
N THR A 79 0.96 -12.13 -6.96
CA THR A 79 -0.43 -12.13 -7.43
C THR A 79 -1.09 -13.46 -7.10
N TRP A 80 -2.34 -13.41 -6.65
CA TRP A 80 -3.11 -14.60 -6.28
C TRP A 80 -4.48 -14.55 -6.96
N PRO A 81 -4.92 -15.65 -7.60
CA PRO A 81 -6.26 -15.72 -8.14
C PRO A 81 -7.29 -15.75 -7.00
N ILE A 82 -8.41 -15.07 -7.21
CA ILE A 82 -9.58 -15.08 -6.35
C ILE A 82 -10.55 -16.11 -6.94
N ASP A 83 -11.06 -17.04 -6.14
CA ASP A 83 -12.01 -18.05 -6.62
C ASP A 83 -13.45 -17.49 -6.76
N GLU A 84 -14.37 -18.31 -7.28
CA GLU A 84 -15.78 -17.97 -7.49
C GLU A 84 -16.53 -17.60 -6.18
N LYS A 85 -16.01 -18.03 -5.04
CA LYS A 85 -16.53 -17.75 -3.69
C LYS A 85 -15.77 -16.62 -3.00
N SER A 86 -14.94 -15.90 -3.77
CA SER A 86 -14.08 -14.82 -3.29
C SER A 86 -12.99 -15.25 -2.30
N ASN A 87 -12.59 -16.52 -2.30
CA ASN A 87 -11.45 -16.98 -1.50
C ASN A 87 -10.13 -16.76 -2.25
N ILE A 88 -9.09 -16.46 -1.48
CA ILE A 88 -7.71 -16.31 -1.91
C ILE A 88 -6.91 -17.41 -1.25
N ASN A 89 -6.27 -18.24 -2.08
CA ASN A 89 -5.49 -19.39 -1.63
C ASN A 89 -4.02 -18.97 -1.44
N ILE A 90 -3.67 -18.51 -0.24
CA ILE A 90 -2.27 -18.21 0.08
C ILE A 90 -1.71 -19.35 0.93
N LYS A 91 -0.83 -20.15 0.31
CA LYS A 91 -0.18 -21.27 1.01
C LYS A 91 0.89 -20.74 1.95
N SER A 92 0.55 -20.55 3.22
CA SER A 92 1.52 -20.51 4.32
C SER A 92 1.66 -21.90 4.97
N LYS A 93 2.69 -22.12 5.79
CA LYS A 93 3.03 -23.41 6.45
C LYS A 93 1.86 -24.02 7.26
N LEU A 94 0.82 -23.25 7.55
CA LEU A 94 -0.42 -23.66 8.20
C LEU A 94 -1.57 -23.06 7.37
N VAL A 95 -2.07 -23.81 6.38
CA VAL A 95 -3.02 -23.34 5.36
C VAL A 95 -4.06 -22.39 5.94
N THR A 96 -4.02 -21.12 5.52
CA THR A 96 -5.07 -20.15 5.82
C THR A 96 -5.70 -19.66 4.53
N TYR A 97 -7.01 -19.84 4.42
CA TYR A 97 -7.82 -19.27 3.34
C TYR A 97 -8.29 -17.90 3.80
N TYR A 98 -8.23 -16.92 2.92
CA TYR A 98 -8.76 -15.59 3.20
C TYR A 98 -9.83 -15.23 2.18
N ASN A 99 -10.85 -14.48 2.60
CA ASN A 99 -11.94 -14.09 1.71
C ASN A 99 -11.89 -12.59 1.43
N VAL A 100 -12.17 -12.17 0.19
CA VAL A 100 -12.25 -10.74 -0.18
C VAL A 100 -13.25 -9.99 0.71
N ASN A 101 -14.32 -10.66 1.15
CA ASN A 101 -15.31 -10.09 2.08
C ASN A 101 -14.71 -9.72 3.44
N GLU A 102 -13.55 -10.27 3.79
CA GLU A 102 -12.79 -9.88 4.98
C GLU A 102 -11.86 -8.71 4.69
N LEU A 103 -11.41 -8.46 3.45
CA LEU A 103 -10.69 -7.22 3.11
C LEU A 103 -11.64 -6.03 3.00
N LEU A 104 -12.80 -6.27 2.41
CA LEU A 104 -13.86 -5.27 2.31
C LEU A 104 -14.75 -5.31 3.56
N ALA A 105 -15.64 -4.32 3.69
CA ALA A 105 -16.60 -4.35 4.78
C ALA A 105 -17.74 -5.33 4.42
N LYS A 106 -18.29 -6.04 5.41
CA LYS A 106 -19.38 -7.02 5.19
C LYS A 106 -20.62 -6.41 4.51
N ASP A 107 -20.82 -5.11 4.69
CA ASP A 107 -21.89 -4.29 4.12
C ASP A 107 -21.49 -3.56 2.83
N SER A 108 -20.29 -3.81 2.30
CA SER A 108 -19.86 -3.27 1.00
C SER A 108 -20.77 -3.76 -0.11
N LYS A 109 -21.15 -2.85 -1.02
CA LYS A 109 -21.92 -3.21 -2.22
C LYS A 109 -21.09 -4.00 -3.24
N TYR A 110 -19.77 -3.97 -3.10
CA TYR A 110 -18.80 -4.52 -4.05
C TYR A 110 -18.08 -5.76 -3.51
N LYS A 111 -18.54 -6.29 -2.37
CA LYS A 111 -17.91 -7.41 -1.66
C LYS A 111 -17.71 -8.67 -2.55
N ASP A 112 -18.67 -8.94 -3.44
CA ASP A 112 -18.66 -10.07 -4.36
C ASP A 112 -18.12 -9.71 -5.76
N ALA A 113 -17.76 -8.44 -6.00
CA ALA A 113 -17.43 -7.93 -7.34
C ALA A 113 -16.06 -8.43 -7.86
N PHE A 114 -15.24 -9.00 -6.99
CA PHE A 114 -13.88 -9.45 -7.28
C PHE A 114 -13.75 -10.98 -7.36
N ALA A 115 -14.85 -11.73 -7.27
CA ALA A 115 -14.84 -13.17 -7.54
C ALA A 115 -14.24 -13.44 -8.93
N ASN A 116 -13.46 -14.53 -9.05
CA ASN A 116 -12.66 -14.86 -10.26
C ASN A 116 -11.62 -13.81 -10.67
N GLY A 117 -11.42 -12.79 -9.84
CA GLY A 117 -10.46 -11.71 -10.06
C GLY A 117 -9.04 -12.07 -9.64
N VAL A 118 -8.23 -11.04 -9.47
CA VAL A 118 -6.84 -11.15 -9.03
C VAL A 118 -6.60 -10.23 -7.84
N LEU A 119 -5.96 -10.76 -6.81
CA LEU A 119 -5.35 -9.98 -5.73
C LEU A 119 -3.87 -9.79 -6.03
N THR A 120 -3.35 -8.60 -5.77
CA THR A 120 -1.91 -8.36 -5.64
C THR A 120 -1.63 -7.55 -4.39
N HIS A 121 -0.44 -7.73 -3.84
CA HIS A 121 0.00 -7.12 -2.58
C HIS A 121 1.40 -6.57 -2.77
N THR A 122 1.66 -5.42 -2.16
CA THR A 122 3.01 -4.85 -2.04
C THR A 122 3.24 -4.32 -0.62
N PHE A 123 4.45 -4.52 -0.13
CA PHE A 123 4.89 -4.18 1.22
C PHE A 123 5.75 -2.90 1.20
N LEU A 124 5.53 -2.00 2.15
CA LEU A 124 6.31 -0.78 2.34
C LEU A 124 7.20 -0.94 3.58
N ASN A 125 8.51 -0.84 3.38
CA ASN A 125 9.48 -0.78 4.46
C ASN A 125 9.43 0.55 5.22
N VAL A 126 9.91 0.58 6.45
CA VAL A 126 9.90 1.77 7.31
C VAL A 126 10.62 3.00 6.73
N PHE A 127 11.56 2.80 5.81
CA PHE A 127 12.33 3.86 5.16
C PHE A 127 11.67 4.40 3.88
N ASP A 128 10.61 3.75 3.40
CA ASP A 128 9.95 4.12 2.15
C ASP A 128 9.20 5.47 2.24
N TYR A 129 8.72 5.92 1.08
CA TYR A 129 7.75 7.01 0.99
C TYR A 129 6.35 6.50 1.39
N HIS A 130 5.94 6.80 2.62
CA HIS A 130 4.67 6.33 3.23
C HIS A 130 3.42 7.11 2.80
N ARG A 131 3.42 7.67 1.60
CA ARG A 131 2.20 8.16 0.96
C ARG A 131 1.88 7.27 -0.23
N TYR A 132 0.60 6.98 -0.38
CA TYR A 132 0.09 6.12 -1.43
C TYR A 132 -0.79 6.88 -2.39
N HIS A 133 -0.78 6.41 -3.63
CA HIS A 133 -1.34 7.06 -4.79
C HIS A 133 -2.32 6.13 -5.50
N PHE A 134 -3.18 6.72 -6.33
CA PHE A 134 -4.06 5.98 -7.22
C PHE A 134 -3.24 5.17 -8.24
N ALA A 135 -3.17 3.85 -8.07
CA ALA A 135 -2.50 2.95 -9.02
C ALA A 135 -3.18 2.91 -10.40
N VAL A 136 -4.46 3.27 -10.45
CA VAL A 136 -5.30 3.39 -11.65
C VAL A 136 -6.11 4.68 -11.59
N GLY A 137 -6.45 5.23 -12.76
CA GLY A 137 -7.38 6.37 -12.85
C GLY A 137 -8.83 5.88 -12.93
N GLY A 138 -9.77 6.68 -12.42
CA GLY A 138 -11.18 6.31 -12.43
C GLY A 138 -12.05 7.13 -11.49
N THR A 139 -13.28 6.65 -11.29
CA THR A 139 -14.25 7.27 -10.38
C THR A 139 -14.37 6.45 -9.10
N VAL A 140 -14.29 7.10 -7.94
CA VAL A 140 -14.46 6.42 -6.65
C VAL A 140 -15.94 6.09 -6.42
N LEU A 141 -16.27 4.81 -6.31
CA LEU A 141 -17.64 4.32 -6.09
C LEU A 141 -17.95 4.02 -4.62
N GLU A 142 -16.96 3.63 -3.86
CA GLU A 142 -17.07 3.37 -2.42
C GLU A 142 -15.76 3.73 -1.74
N LYS A 143 -15.84 4.25 -0.51
CA LYS A 143 -14.70 4.57 0.34
C LYS A 143 -15.06 4.19 1.77
N LYS A 144 -14.19 3.46 2.46
CA LYS A 144 -14.41 3.12 3.87
C LYS A 144 -13.09 2.93 4.60
N ILE A 145 -13.11 3.16 5.91
CA ILE A 145 -12.06 2.75 6.85
C ILE A 145 -12.68 1.69 7.76
N ILE A 146 -12.01 0.55 7.91
CA ILE A 146 -12.35 -0.52 8.82
C ILE A 146 -11.29 -0.51 9.93
N GLN A 147 -11.65 0.00 11.10
CA GLN A 147 -10.77 -0.01 12.25
C GLN A 147 -10.77 -1.38 12.91
N GLN A 148 -9.59 -1.97 13.06
CA GLN A 148 -9.34 -3.22 13.80
C GLN A 148 -8.00 -3.14 14.54
N ASN A 149 -7.74 -4.12 15.41
CA ASN A 149 -6.46 -4.19 16.11
C ASN A 149 -5.32 -4.39 15.12
N VAL A 150 -4.22 -3.67 15.34
CA VAL A 150 -3.00 -3.85 14.57
C VAL A 150 -2.00 -4.66 15.38
N ALA A 151 -1.34 -5.61 14.74
CA ALA A 151 -0.44 -6.56 15.38
C ALA A 151 0.72 -6.89 14.44
N LEU A 152 1.91 -7.04 15.02
CA LEU A 152 3.08 -7.52 14.31
C LEU A 152 3.30 -8.98 14.71
N GLU A 153 3.18 -9.88 13.74
CA GLU A 153 3.64 -11.25 13.93
C GLU A 153 5.18 -11.24 13.92
N VAL A 154 5.82 -11.99 14.82
CA VAL A 154 7.28 -12.06 14.90
C VAL A 154 7.74 -13.51 14.99
N THR A 155 8.84 -13.83 14.34
CA THR A 155 9.58 -15.09 14.48
C THR A 155 10.90 -14.83 15.18
N TRP A 156 11.46 -15.86 15.81
CA TRP A 156 12.78 -15.76 16.40
C TRP A 156 13.85 -16.06 15.34
N ASN A 157 14.73 -15.10 15.09
CA ASN A 157 15.92 -15.31 14.27
C ASN A 157 17.08 -15.73 15.16
N GLU A 158 17.40 -17.03 15.16
CA GLU A 158 18.50 -17.58 15.96
C GLU A 158 19.87 -17.03 15.55
N LYS A 159 20.08 -16.69 14.27
CA LYS A 159 21.38 -16.20 13.78
C LYS A 159 21.67 -14.79 14.28
N GLU A 160 20.65 -13.95 14.34
CA GLU A 160 20.78 -12.55 14.75
C GLU A 160 20.38 -12.31 16.21
N SER A 161 19.89 -13.35 16.90
CA SER A 161 19.42 -13.28 18.28
C SER A 161 18.39 -12.16 18.50
N LYS A 162 17.49 -11.98 17.52
CA LYS A 162 16.45 -10.95 17.54
C LYS A 162 15.10 -11.53 17.06
N TYR A 163 14.02 -10.86 17.43
CA TYR A 163 12.70 -11.12 16.84
C TYR A 163 12.62 -10.44 15.47
N ASP A 164 12.39 -11.23 14.43
CA ASP A 164 12.15 -10.75 13.08
C ASP A 164 10.65 -10.65 12.82
N PRO A 165 10.15 -9.53 12.28
CA PRO A 165 8.76 -9.46 11.85
C PRO A 165 8.47 -10.52 10.77
N ILE A 166 7.35 -11.23 10.92
CA ILE A 166 6.81 -12.10 9.88
C ILE A 166 5.83 -11.28 9.06
N ASP A 167 6.26 -10.92 7.85
CA ASP A 167 5.34 -10.37 6.85
C ASP A 167 4.66 -11.51 6.08
N SER A 168 3.70 -12.17 6.75
CA SER A 168 2.84 -13.15 6.06
C SER A 168 1.60 -12.45 5.51
N THR A 169 1.12 -12.82 4.32
CA THR A 169 -0.13 -12.25 3.76
C THR A 169 -1.37 -12.49 4.63
N GLY A 170 -1.24 -13.29 5.70
CA GLY A 170 -2.36 -13.80 6.43
C GLY A 170 -2.91 -12.92 7.54
N TRP A 171 -2.05 -12.23 8.27
CA TRP A 171 -2.51 -11.36 9.36
C TRP A 171 -3.19 -10.08 8.82
N GLN A 172 -2.94 -9.71 7.56
CA GLN A 172 -3.51 -8.55 6.86
C GLN A 172 -5.03 -8.40 7.06
N PHE A 173 -5.78 -9.50 7.04
CA PHE A 173 -7.25 -9.50 7.10
C PHE A 173 -7.84 -9.07 8.46
N THR A 174 -7.00 -8.94 9.50
CA THR A 174 -7.42 -8.57 10.86
C THR A 174 -7.01 -7.16 11.29
N GLN A 175 -6.42 -6.38 10.38
CA GLN A 175 -5.77 -5.10 10.69
C GLN A 175 -6.65 -3.90 10.32
N THR A 176 -6.31 -2.73 10.89
CA THR A 176 -6.91 -1.47 10.41
C THR A 176 -6.53 -1.26 8.95
N ARG A 177 -7.55 -1.05 8.12
CA ARG A 177 -7.38 -0.84 6.68
C ARG A 177 -8.41 0.13 6.16
N GLY A 178 -8.06 0.83 5.11
CA GLY A 178 -8.98 1.59 4.29
C GLY A 178 -9.15 0.90 2.95
N TYR A 179 -10.24 1.18 2.26
CA TYR A 179 -10.35 0.85 0.84
C TYR A 179 -11.10 1.93 0.08
N VAL A 180 -10.74 2.07 -1.20
CA VAL A 180 -11.57 2.72 -2.20
C VAL A 180 -11.85 1.76 -3.34
N ILE A 181 -13.10 1.72 -3.81
CA ILE A 181 -13.49 1.00 -5.03
C ILE A 181 -13.49 2.00 -6.17
N VAL A 182 -12.70 1.73 -7.21
CA VAL A 182 -12.50 2.62 -8.36
C VAL A 182 -13.12 1.98 -9.61
N ASP A 183 -14.01 2.70 -10.26
CA ASP A 183 -14.49 2.38 -11.60
C ASP A 183 -13.49 2.87 -12.64
N THR A 184 -12.84 1.92 -13.32
CA THR A 184 -11.85 2.18 -14.37
C THR A 184 -12.47 2.18 -15.78
N GLY A 185 -13.80 2.16 -15.86
CA GLY A 185 -14.56 2.14 -17.10
C GLY A 185 -14.45 0.77 -17.78
N LYS A 186 -13.77 0.72 -18.93
CA LYS A 186 -13.75 -0.50 -19.76
C LYS A 186 -13.10 -1.71 -19.09
N TYR A 187 -12.20 -1.50 -18.12
CA TYR A 187 -11.52 -2.56 -17.37
C TYR A 187 -12.26 -3.01 -16.11
N GLY A 188 -13.40 -2.40 -15.78
CA GLY A 188 -14.20 -2.76 -14.62
C GLY A 188 -13.68 -2.15 -13.31
N LEU A 189 -13.85 -2.87 -12.21
CA LEU A 189 -13.58 -2.37 -10.87
C LEU A 189 -12.18 -2.74 -10.38
N VAL A 190 -11.56 -1.81 -9.67
CA VAL A 190 -10.31 -2.01 -8.92
C VAL A 190 -10.51 -1.52 -7.49
N ALA A 191 -10.20 -2.36 -6.50
CA ALA A 191 -10.11 -1.91 -5.10
C ALA A 191 -8.66 -1.51 -4.80
N LEU A 192 -8.47 -0.34 -4.21
CA LEU A 192 -7.18 0.12 -3.68
C LEU A 192 -7.28 0.12 -2.14
N ILE A 193 -6.46 -0.70 -1.48
CA ILE A 193 -6.63 -1.06 -0.07
C ILE A 193 -5.32 -0.78 0.69
N PRO A 194 -5.13 0.45 1.20
CA PRO A 194 -4.05 0.73 2.15
C PRO A 194 -4.34 0.05 3.50
N MET A 195 -3.33 -0.62 4.05
CA MET A 195 -3.43 -1.43 5.27
C MET A 195 -2.31 -1.06 6.24
N GLY A 196 -2.67 -0.76 7.49
CA GLY A 196 -1.69 -0.55 8.56
C GLY A 196 -1.20 -1.87 9.14
N MET A 197 0.08 -1.94 9.50
CA MET A 197 0.70 -3.07 10.18
C MET A 197 1.41 -2.64 11.47
N ALA A 198 1.62 -3.58 12.39
CA ALA A 198 2.44 -3.36 13.58
C ALA A 198 1.98 -2.14 14.39
N GLN A 199 2.84 -1.13 14.55
CA GLN A 199 2.49 0.13 15.22
C GLN A 199 1.67 1.11 14.34
N VAL A 200 1.49 0.84 13.03
CA VAL A 200 0.62 1.64 12.14
C VAL A 200 -0.82 1.20 12.31
N SER A 201 -1.62 2.05 12.91
CA SER A 201 -3.08 1.98 12.80
C SER A 201 -3.66 3.06 11.90
N SER A 202 -2.85 4.01 11.45
CA SER A 202 -3.33 5.16 10.68
C SER A 202 -3.46 4.82 9.19
N VAL A 203 -4.67 4.93 8.67
CA VAL A 203 -4.95 4.93 7.24
C VAL A 203 -5.69 6.21 6.92
N ASN A 204 -4.97 7.19 6.35
CA ASN A 204 -5.49 8.53 6.11
C ASN A 204 -5.71 8.76 4.63
N PHE A 205 -6.95 9.01 4.22
CA PHE A 205 -7.27 9.42 2.85
C PHE A 205 -7.17 10.94 2.68
N GLU A 206 -6.73 11.39 1.51
CA GLU A 206 -6.75 12.80 1.15
C GLU A 206 -8.19 13.36 1.15
N PRO A 207 -8.40 14.64 1.53
CA PRO A 207 -9.75 15.24 1.58
C PRO A 207 -10.49 15.22 0.23
N GLY A 208 -9.76 15.28 -0.88
CA GLY A 208 -10.32 15.23 -2.23
C GLY A 208 -10.85 13.86 -2.64
N VAL A 209 -10.62 12.81 -1.86
CA VAL A 209 -11.04 11.45 -2.15
C VAL A 209 -12.39 11.17 -1.48
N PHE A 210 -13.47 11.19 -2.26
CA PHE A 210 -14.83 10.91 -1.80
C PHE A 210 -15.64 10.17 -2.86
N VAL A 211 -16.77 9.54 -2.47
CA VAL A 211 -17.62 8.83 -3.43
C VAL A 211 -18.13 9.79 -4.51
N GLY A 212 -17.87 9.47 -5.77
CA GLY A 212 -18.17 10.29 -6.95
C GLY A 212 -17.01 11.16 -7.42
N SER A 213 -15.90 11.26 -6.66
CA SER A 213 -14.68 11.95 -7.12
C SER A 213 -13.99 11.18 -8.25
N MET A 214 -13.40 11.92 -9.19
CA MET A 214 -12.63 11.37 -10.30
C MET A 214 -11.15 11.70 -10.10
N HIS A 215 -10.30 10.68 -10.22
CA HIS A 215 -8.86 10.80 -10.02
C HIS A 215 -8.10 10.23 -11.21
N LYS A 216 -6.97 10.86 -11.52
CA LYS A 216 -6.00 10.36 -12.49
C LYS A 216 -5.10 9.34 -11.81
N LYS A 217 -4.57 8.42 -12.62
CA LYS A 217 -3.49 7.54 -12.21
C LYS A 217 -2.32 8.36 -11.70
N GLY A 218 -1.83 8.06 -10.51
CA GLY A 218 -0.77 8.78 -9.82
C GLY A 218 -1.22 9.95 -8.93
N ASP A 219 -2.51 10.31 -8.93
CA ASP A 219 -3.02 11.28 -7.93
C ASP A 219 -2.81 10.75 -6.51
N MET A 220 -2.61 11.65 -5.54
CA MET A 220 -2.42 11.24 -4.14
C MET A 220 -3.74 10.70 -3.58
N LEU A 221 -3.68 9.48 -3.04
CA LEU A 221 -4.81 8.81 -2.40
C LEU A 221 -4.80 9.04 -0.88
N GLY A 222 -3.61 9.00 -0.26
CA GLY A 222 -3.49 9.15 1.18
C GLY A 222 -2.09 8.88 1.71
N ASN A 223 -2.01 8.64 3.02
CA ASN A 223 -0.77 8.34 3.72
C ASN A 223 -0.95 7.40 4.91
N PHE A 224 0.16 6.81 5.32
CA PHE A 224 0.36 6.15 6.60
C PHE A 224 1.17 7.06 7.52
N LEU A 225 0.94 6.98 8.81
CA LEU A 225 1.82 7.47 9.87
C LEU A 225 2.61 6.28 10.44
N PHE A 226 3.50 6.52 11.40
CA PHE A 226 4.59 5.60 11.76
C PHE A 226 4.24 4.11 11.98
N GLY A 227 5.05 3.24 11.34
CA GLY A 227 5.16 1.78 11.53
C GLY A 227 5.27 1.02 10.18
N GLY A 228 4.87 -0.27 10.10
CA GLY A 228 4.83 -1.04 8.85
C GLY A 228 3.54 -0.84 8.05
N SER A 229 3.61 -0.88 6.72
CA SER A 229 2.44 -0.61 5.87
C SER A 229 2.36 -1.56 4.69
N ASP A 230 1.14 -1.93 4.35
CA ASP A 230 0.81 -2.77 3.21
C ASP A 230 -0.13 -2.05 2.25
N PHE A 231 -0.05 -2.43 0.97
CA PHE A 231 -1.01 -1.99 -0.03
C PHE A 231 -1.50 -3.16 -0.86
N VAL A 232 -2.79 -3.47 -0.72
CA VAL A 232 -3.46 -4.53 -1.48
C VAL A 232 -4.27 -3.90 -2.61
N MET A 233 -4.25 -4.55 -3.78
CA MET A 233 -5.13 -4.22 -4.89
C MET A 233 -5.92 -5.44 -5.31
N LEU A 234 -7.23 -5.26 -5.52
CA LEU A 234 -8.11 -6.28 -6.09
C LEU A 234 -8.56 -5.83 -7.47
N PHE A 235 -8.47 -6.73 -8.43
CA PHE A 235 -8.90 -6.50 -9.80
C PHE A 235 -10.08 -7.41 -10.10
N GLN A 236 -11.18 -6.84 -10.59
CA GLN A 236 -12.32 -7.62 -11.08
C GLN A 236 -11.86 -8.56 -12.21
N GLU A 237 -12.50 -9.72 -12.36
CA GLU A 237 -12.19 -10.72 -13.41
C GLU A 237 -12.00 -10.08 -14.80
N LYS A 238 -12.94 -9.19 -15.18
CA LYS A 238 -12.91 -8.45 -16.45
C LYS A 238 -11.64 -7.61 -16.67
N ALA A 239 -10.94 -7.19 -15.62
CA ALA A 239 -9.72 -6.39 -15.76
C ALA A 239 -8.61 -7.18 -16.48
N GLY A 240 -8.56 -8.51 -16.31
CA GLY A 240 -7.48 -9.34 -16.86
C GLY A 240 -6.11 -8.84 -16.43
N PHE A 241 -5.93 -8.61 -15.12
CA PHE A 241 -4.72 -8.02 -14.58
C PHE A 241 -3.52 -8.99 -14.63
N GLU A 242 -2.39 -8.50 -15.12
CA GLU A 242 -1.10 -9.18 -15.13
C GLU A 242 -0.02 -8.29 -14.53
N ILE A 243 0.75 -8.86 -13.58
CA ILE A 243 1.91 -8.17 -13.00
C ILE A 243 3.06 -8.14 -14.02
N MET A 244 3.70 -6.98 -14.16
CA MET A 244 4.78 -6.75 -15.12
C MET A 244 6.12 -6.46 -14.44
N VAL A 245 6.15 -6.39 -13.10
CA VAL A 245 7.38 -6.23 -12.33
C VAL A 245 8.19 -7.52 -12.42
N GLN A 246 9.49 -7.38 -12.68
CA GLN A 246 10.39 -8.52 -12.75
C GLN A 246 10.78 -8.98 -11.33
N LYS A 247 10.83 -10.30 -11.16
CA LYS A 247 11.46 -10.91 -9.99
C LYS A 247 12.98 -10.78 -10.08
N GLU A 248 13.64 -10.64 -8.94
CA GLU A 248 15.09 -10.80 -8.87
C GLU A 248 15.44 -12.28 -9.04
N SER A 249 16.56 -12.58 -9.70
CA SER A 249 16.97 -13.95 -9.98
C SER A 249 17.31 -14.71 -8.69
N ASP A 250 16.81 -15.95 -8.60
CA ASP A 250 17.09 -17.04 -7.65
C ASP A 250 16.23 -17.17 -6.37
N GLU A 251 15.43 -16.19 -5.94
CA GLU A 251 14.69 -16.29 -4.65
C GLU A 251 13.17 -16.02 -4.73
N ASP A 252 12.55 -16.02 -5.92
CA ASP A 252 11.12 -15.73 -6.12
C ASP A 252 10.65 -14.34 -5.62
N ALA A 253 11.56 -13.50 -5.11
CA ALA A 253 11.32 -12.16 -4.60
C ALA A 253 11.26 -11.10 -5.72
N TYR A 254 10.46 -10.06 -5.53
CA TYR A 254 10.40 -8.94 -6.46
C TYR A 254 11.39 -7.85 -6.07
N LYS A 255 11.86 -7.12 -7.08
CA LYS A 255 12.65 -5.92 -6.85
C LYS A 255 11.77 -4.83 -6.22
N HIS A 256 12.34 -4.09 -5.26
CA HIS A 256 11.76 -2.85 -4.76
C HIS A 256 11.57 -1.82 -5.90
N ILE A 257 10.39 -1.23 -5.98
CA ILE A 257 10.03 -0.26 -7.00
C ILE A 257 9.44 1.01 -6.40
N LEU A 258 9.65 2.12 -7.10
CA LEU A 258 9.17 3.42 -6.66
C LEU A 258 7.72 3.67 -7.10
N MET A 259 7.02 4.53 -6.36
CA MET A 259 5.68 5.03 -6.71
C MET A 259 5.66 5.52 -8.16
N GLY A 260 4.62 5.18 -8.90
CA GLY A 260 4.43 5.62 -10.28
C GLY A 260 5.13 4.78 -11.35
N VAL A 261 6.04 3.87 -10.98
CA VAL A 261 6.63 2.89 -11.91
C VAL A 261 5.57 1.90 -12.39
N LYS A 262 5.70 1.39 -13.63
CA LYS A 262 4.77 0.38 -14.18
C LYS A 262 4.77 -0.88 -13.31
N TYR A 263 3.62 -1.20 -12.73
CA TYR A 263 3.39 -2.34 -11.86
C TYR A 263 2.78 -3.52 -12.63
N GLY A 264 1.79 -3.23 -13.48
CA GLY A 264 1.07 -4.24 -14.23
C GLY A 264 0.28 -3.67 -15.39
N VAL A 265 -0.52 -4.53 -16.01
CA VAL A 265 -1.42 -4.18 -17.11
C VAL A 265 -2.78 -4.86 -16.91
N MET A 266 -3.84 -4.13 -17.21
CA MET A 266 -5.19 -4.66 -17.35
C MET A 266 -5.44 -4.91 -18.84
N ASN A 267 -5.52 -6.17 -19.23
CA ASN A 267 -5.72 -6.55 -20.63
C ASN A 267 -7.19 -6.37 -21.07
N GLY A 268 -8.12 -6.41 -20.12
CA GLY A 268 -9.55 -6.50 -20.40
C GLY A 268 -9.93 -7.91 -20.86
N GLN A 269 -11.09 -8.39 -20.44
CA GLN A 269 -11.74 -9.55 -21.05
C GLN A 269 -12.70 -9.09 -22.15
N ASN A 270 -12.64 -9.78 -23.30
CA ASN A 270 -13.58 -9.61 -24.41
C ASN A 270 -14.99 -10.07 -24.04
#